data_AF-H3C5N0-F1
#
_entry.id   AF-H3C5N0-F1
#
_cell.length_a   1.000
_cell.length_b   1.000
_cell.length_c   1.000
_cell.angle_alpha   90.00
_cell.angle_beta   90.00
_cell.angle_gamma   90.00
#
_symmetry.space_group_name_H-M   'P 1'
#
loop_
_entity.id
_entity.type
_entity.pdbx_description
1 polymer ?
#
loop_
_entity_poly.entity_id
_entity_poly.type
_entity_poly.pdbx_seq_one_letter_code
_entity_poly.pdbx_strand_id
1 'polypeptide(L)'
;MNIFGFGQSAEIDIVLNDAESRKKAEHKSEDGRKDRYFLFYDGETVSGKVNVTLKYPGKRLEHNGIKIEFFGQIELYYDRGNHHEFVSLVKDLARPGELTQSQTFDFEFTHVEKPYESYTGQNVRLRYVLRATVGRRLSDITKELDVVVHTLSSYPEINSSIKMEVGIEDCLHIEFEYNKSKYHLKDVIVGKIYFVLVRIKIRHMEIDIIKRESTGSGPNVYHENETIAKYEIMDGAPVRGESIPIRLFLAGYELTPTMKDINKKFTVRYYLNLVLIDEEDRRYFKQQEIILWRKGDVARKSMPHQAAVASQRFGDARQSEEAQHPEDQPEDTPTHLGAVQKNDGTE
;
A
#
# COMPACT_ATOMS: atom_id res chain seq x y z
N MET A 1 -5.17 53.87 5.12
CA MET A 1 -5.32 52.39 5.19
C MET A 1 -4.36 51.77 4.18
N ASN A 2 -3.78 50.61 4.54
CA ASN A 2 -2.66 49.88 3.92
C ASN A 2 -1.24 50.47 4.08
N ILE A 3 -0.62 50.18 5.23
CA ILE A 3 0.80 50.44 5.58
C ILE A 3 1.48 49.09 5.90
N PHE A 4 1.46 48.12 4.98
CA PHE A 4 2.03 46.77 5.19
C PHE A 4 2.81 46.28 3.97
N GLY A 5 4.01 46.83 3.71
CA GLY A 5 4.77 46.46 2.51
C GLY A 5 6.30 46.57 2.52
N PHE A 6 6.99 46.84 3.63
CA PHE A 6 8.45 47.13 3.57
C PHE A 6 9.37 46.27 4.44
N GLY A 7 8.94 45.06 4.83
CA GLY A 7 9.82 44.08 5.49
C GLY A 7 10.58 43.20 4.48
N GLN A 8 11.81 42.79 4.81
CA GLN A 8 12.53 41.77 4.04
C GLN A 8 11.72 40.45 4.01
N SER A 9 11.78 39.75 2.89
CA SER A 9 11.13 38.46 2.66
C SER A 9 12.04 37.56 1.84
N ALA A 10 11.75 36.26 1.81
CA ALA A 10 12.48 35.28 1.02
C ALA A 10 11.51 34.42 0.22
N GLU A 11 12.02 33.85 -0.85
CA GLU A 11 11.43 32.74 -1.59
C GLU A 11 12.20 31.47 -1.27
N ILE A 12 11.48 30.37 -1.05
CA ILE A 12 12.06 29.07 -0.73
C ILE A 12 11.81 28.13 -1.91
N ASP A 13 12.86 27.43 -2.31
CA ASP A 13 12.80 26.35 -3.28
C ASP A 13 13.46 25.08 -2.73
N ILE A 14 12.87 23.91 -3.02
CA ILE A 14 13.34 22.61 -2.55
C ILE A 14 13.73 21.80 -3.79
N VAL A 15 15.02 21.49 -3.92
CA VAL A 15 15.56 20.76 -5.07
C VAL A 15 16.15 19.44 -4.59
N LEU A 16 15.62 18.32 -5.10
CA LEU A 16 16.18 17.00 -4.84
C LEU A 16 17.51 16.81 -5.60
N ASN A 17 18.48 16.13 -4.97
CA ASN A 17 19.80 15.92 -5.58
C ASN A 17 19.75 15.21 -6.93
N ASP A 18 18.77 14.33 -7.14
CA ASP A 18 18.60 13.51 -8.34
C ASP A 18 17.38 13.93 -9.19
N ALA A 19 16.90 15.16 -9.05
CA ALA A 19 15.66 15.66 -9.66
C ALA A 19 15.54 15.43 -11.19
N GLU A 20 16.65 15.44 -11.93
CA GLU A 20 16.64 15.20 -13.38
C GLU A 20 16.53 13.72 -13.76
N SER A 21 17.05 12.82 -12.92
CA SER A 21 17.12 11.38 -13.19
C SER A 21 16.06 10.57 -12.46
N ARG A 22 15.52 11.09 -11.35
CA ARG A 22 14.53 10.40 -10.52
C ARG A 22 13.23 10.20 -11.28
N LYS A 23 12.70 8.97 -11.20
CA LYS A 23 11.42 8.61 -11.79
C LYS A 23 10.31 9.52 -11.23
N LYS A 24 9.36 9.88 -12.10
CA LYS A 24 8.14 10.58 -11.72
C LYS A 24 6.92 9.70 -11.97
N ALA A 25 5.98 9.71 -11.04
CA ALA A 25 4.69 9.03 -11.16
C ALA A 25 3.56 10.06 -11.38
N GLU A 26 2.58 9.69 -12.20
CA GLU A 26 1.32 10.42 -12.29
C GLU A 26 0.49 10.12 -11.05
N HIS A 27 -0.03 11.15 -10.40
CA HIS A 27 -0.92 11.01 -9.24
C HIS A 27 -2.05 12.03 -9.34
N LYS A 28 -3.24 11.62 -8.93
CA LYS A 28 -4.44 12.46 -8.95
C LYS A 28 -4.50 13.31 -7.69
N SER A 29 -4.59 14.62 -7.83
CA SER A 29 -4.80 15.56 -6.73
C SER A 29 -6.27 15.64 -6.32
N GLU A 30 -6.56 16.31 -5.20
CA GLU A 30 -7.93 16.44 -4.64
C GLU A 30 -8.88 17.17 -5.60
N ASP A 31 -8.39 18.07 -6.44
CA ASP A 31 -9.16 18.77 -7.49
C ASP A 31 -9.41 17.91 -8.74
N GLY A 32 -8.95 16.65 -8.73
CA GLY A 32 -9.10 15.71 -9.83
C GLY A 32 -8.07 15.88 -10.95
N ARG A 33 -7.16 16.84 -10.86
CA ARG A 33 -6.06 17.00 -11.82
C ARG A 33 -5.03 15.89 -11.65
N LYS A 34 -4.31 15.62 -12.72
CA LYS A 34 -3.24 14.62 -12.76
C LYS A 34 -1.92 15.32 -13.02
N ASP A 35 -1.07 15.31 -12.00
CA ASP A 35 0.26 15.92 -12.05
C ASP A 35 1.34 14.85 -11.85
N ARG A 36 2.58 15.19 -12.20
CA ARG A 36 3.74 14.29 -12.09
C ARG A 36 4.60 14.66 -10.89
N TYR A 37 4.71 13.74 -9.95
CA TYR A 37 5.47 13.91 -8.70
C TYR A 37 6.69 13.00 -8.68
N PHE A 38 7.71 13.36 -7.90
CA PHE A 38 8.86 12.49 -7.68
C PHE A 38 8.41 11.20 -6.98
N LEU A 39 8.86 10.06 -7.52
CA LEU A 39 8.53 8.75 -7.00
C LEU A 39 9.60 8.28 -6.01
N PHE A 40 9.15 7.80 -4.87
CA PHE A 40 9.95 7.15 -3.85
C PHE A 40 9.40 5.77 -3.51
N TYR A 41 10.27 4.94 -2.96
CA TYR A 41 9.92 3.67 -2.35
C TYR A 41 10.36 3.66 -0.89
N ASP A 42 9.84 2.69 -0.14
CA ASP A 42 10.21 2.49 1.26
C ASP A 42 11.72 2.28 1.44
N GLY A 43 12.26 2.83 2.52
CA GLY A 43 13.69 2.80 2.86
C GLY A 43 14.58 3.76 2.05
N GLU A 44 14.13 4.30 0.92
CA GLU A 44 14.96 5.21 0.11
C GLU A 44 15.34 6.50 0.86
N THR A 45 16.59 6.92 0.70
CA THR A 45 17.09 8.23 1.16
C THR A 45 16.38 9.36 0.44
N VAL A 46 16.02 10.41 1.19
CA VAL A 46 15.47 11.67 0.68
C VAL A 46 16.49 12.77 0.94
N SER A 47 17.15 13.25 -0.12
CA SER A 47 18.24 14.23 -0.02
C SER A 47 18.13 15.33 -1.06
N GLY A 48 18.59 16.52 -0.73
CA GLY A 48 18.46 17.69 -1.59
C GLY A 48 19.05 18.94 -1.00
N LYS A 49 18.62 20.07 -1.56
CA LYS A 49 19.02 21.41 -1.19
C LYS A 49 17.77 22.27 -0.95
N VAL A 50 17.81 23.10 0.08
CA VAL A 50 16.85 24.18 0.32
C VAL A 50 17.51 25.49 -0.08
N ASN A 51 16.97 26.14 -1.11
CA ASN A 51 17.43 27.44 -1.58
C ASN A 51 16.56 28.53 -0.97
N VAL A 52 17.17 29.44 -0.21
CA VAL A 52 16.49 30.61 0.37
C VAL A 52 16.97 31.86 -0.36
N THR A 53 16.10 32.41 -1.21
CA THR A 53 16.41 33.57 -2.05
C THR A 53 15.80 34.83 -1.45
N LEU A 54 16.64 35.80 -1.07
CA LEU A 54 16.18 37.08 -0.52
C LEU A 54 15.53 37.94 -1.60
N LYS A 55 14.30 38.43 -1.36
CA LYS A 55 13.57 39.25 -2.34
C LYS A 55 14.16 40.64 -2.53
N TYR A 56 14.72 41.24 -1.48
CA TYR A 56 15.36 42.56 -1.55
C TYR A 56 16.84 42.45 -1.20
N PRO A 57 17.75 42.37 -2.20
CA PRO A 57 19.19 42.34 -1.95
C PRO A 57 19.65 43.50 -1.07
N GLY A 58 20.59 43.24 -0.16
CA GLY A 58 21.12 44.24 0.77
C GLY A 58 20.26 44.51 2.01
N LYS A 59 19.03 43.99 2.09
CA LYS A 59 18.24 43.97 3.34
C LYS A 59 18.46 42.65 4.09
N ARG A 60 18.60 42.72 5.41
CA ARG A 60 18.71 41.52 6.26
C ARG A 60 17.35 40.89 6.53
N LEU A 61 17.32 39.55 6.60
CA LEU A 61 16.18 38.76 7.05
C LEU A 61 16.49 38.14 8.42
N GLU A 62 15.90 38.69 9.48
CA GLU A 62 15.92 38.07 10.80
C GLU A 62 15.00 36.83 10.82
N HIS A 63 15.50 35.70 11.33
CA HIS A 63 14.78 34.43 11.40
C HIS A 63 15.06 33.67 12.71
N ASN A 64 14.09 32.89 13.17
CA ASN A 64 14.14 32.08 14.39
C ASN A 64 14.60 30.62 14.11
N GLY A 65 15.42 30.46 13.08
CA GLY A 65 15.87 29.15 12.58
C GLY A 65 15.29 28.80 11.22
N ILE A 66 15.98 27.89 10.52
CA ILE A 66 15.57 27.34 9.23
C ILE A 66 15.60 25.84 9.37
N LYS A 67 14.53 25.16 8.95
CA LYS A 67 14.43 23.70 9.02
C LYS A 67 13.81 23.12 7.75
N ILE A 68 14.08 21.85 7.52
CA ILE A 68 13.39 21.00 6.55
C ILE A 68 12.78 19.82 7.29
N GLU A 69 11.54 19.50 6.93
CA GLU A 69 10.78 18.40 7.52
C GLU A 69 10.41 17.43 6.40
N PHE A 70 10.52 16.12 6.65
CA PHE A 70 9.89 15.09 5.84
C PHE A 70 8.83 14.42 6.70
N PHE A 71 7.58 14.44 6.26
CA PHE A 71 6.50 13.76 6.98
C PHE A 71 5.55 13.07 6.02
N GLY A 72 4.94 11.99 6.51
CA GLY A 72 3.86 11.26 5.88
C GLY A 72 2.65 11.35 6.78
N GLN A 73 1.52 11.75 6.22
CA GLN A 73 0.30 11.99 7.00
C GLN A 73 -0.95 11.47 6.31
N ILE A 74 -1.94 11.14 7.13
CA ILE A 74 -3.30 10.82 6.72
C ILE A 74 -4.19 12.00 7.08
N GLU A 75 -4.87 12.56 6.08
CA GLU A 75 -5.84 13.64 6.20
C GLU A 75 -7.23 13.05 6.01
N LEU A 76 -8.09 13.20 7.01
CA LEU A 76 -9.47 12.71 6.96
C LEU A 76 -10.40 13.89 6.69
N TYR A 77 -11.21 13.84 5.63
CA TYR A 77 -11.97 15.01 5.22
C TYR A 77 -13.16 15.35 6.12
N TYR A 78 -13.59 14.42 6.97
CA TYR A 78 -14.57 14.72 8.01
C TYR A 78 -13.94 15.39 9.25
N ASP A 79 -12.60 15.36 9.38
CA ASP A 79 -11.83 15.95 10.48
C ASP A 79 -10.60 16.70 9.91
N ARG A 80 -10.84 17.64 8.98
CA ARG A 80 -9.78 18.33 8.21
C ARG A 80 -8.75 19.07 9.06
N GLY A 81 -9.09 19.42 10.30
CA GLY A 81 -8.17 20.09 11.23
C GLY A 81 -7.17 19.16 11.91
N ASN A 82 -7.35 17.85 11.79
CA ASN A 82 -6.59 16.84 12.53
C ASN A 82 -5.80 15.95 11.56
N HIS A 83 -4.55 16.33 11.31
CA HIS A 83 -3.63 15.53 10.50
C HIS A 83 -3.02 14.41 11.34
N HIS A 84 -3.02 13.19 10.80
CA HIS A 84 -2.41 12.04 11.45
C HIS A 84 -1.06 11.72 10.81
N GLU A 85 0.00 12.35 11.32
CA GLU A 85 1.37 12.02 10.95
C GLU A 85 1.73 10.60 11.43
N PHE A 86 2.29 9.79 10.54
CA PHE A 86 2.77 8.43 10.84
C PHE A 86 4.29 8.28 10.62
N VAL A 87 4.91 9.25 9.95
CA VAL A 87 6.36 9.45 9.90
C VAL A 87 6.62 10.95 9.93
N SER A 88 7.60 11.39 10.73
CA SER A 88 7.94 12.81 10.87
C SER A 88 9.42 12.94 11.21
N LEU A 89 10.19 13.52 10.30
CA LEU A 89 11.63 13.72 10.40
C LEU A 89 11.93 15.21 10.25
N VAL A 90 12.79 15.75 11.10
CA VAL A 90 13.14 17.18 11.10
C VAL A 90 14.65 17.33 11.06
N LYS A 91 15.15 18.24 10.22
CA LYS A 91 16.55 18.65 10.18
C LYS A 91 16.64 20.17 10.24
N ASP A 92 17.26 20.67 11.31
CA ASP A 92 17.61 22.08 11.43
C ASP A 92 18.77 22.41 10.49
N LEU A 93 18.53 23.39 9.61
CA LEU A 93 19.49 23.84 8.59
C LEU A 93 20.27 25.08 9.05
N ALA A 94 19.65 25.92 9.88
CA ALA A 94 20.29 27.07 10.49
C ALA A 94 19.67 27.38 11.86
N ARG A 95 20.51 27.79 12.81
CA ARG A 95 20.09 28.34 14.11
C ARG A 95 19.43 29.73 13.93
N PRO A 96 18.71 30.25 14.93
CA PRO A 96 18.22 31.63 14.90
C PRO A 96 19.33 32.63 14.56
N GLY A 97 19.05 33.59 13.69
CA GLY A 97 20.05 34.49 13.15
C GLY A 97 19.52 35.46 12.09
N GLU A 98 20.44 35.98 11.28
CA GLU A 98 20.14 36.92 10.19
C GLU A 98 20.73 36.40 8.87
N LEU A 99 19.94 36.42 7.80
CA LEU A 99 20.42 36.23 6.43
C LEU A 99 20.64 37.60 5.76
N THR A 100 21.87 37.87 5.35
CA THR A 100 22.24 39.09 4.60
C THR A 100 22.33 38.86 3.10
N GLN A 101 22.45 37.60 2.67
CA GLN A 101 22.51 37.15 1.29
C GLN A 101 21.68 35.87 1.10
N SER A 102 21.27 35.59 -0.14
CA SER A 102 20.65 34.32 -0.50
C SER A 102 21.60 33.17 -0.19
N GLN A 103 21.06 32.06 0.33
CA GLN A 103 21.86 30.93 0.79
C GLN A 103 21.18 29.60 0.47
N THR A 104 22.01 28.58 0.26
CA THR A 104 21.58 27.20 0.02
C THR A 104 22.02 26.31 1.19
N PHE A 105 21.14 25.41 1.60
CA PHE A 105 21.36 24.48 2.71
C PHE A 105 21.13 23.04 2.25
N ASP A 106 22.10 22.17 2.51
CA ASP A 106 22.02 20.75 2.15
C ASP A 106 21.25 19.96 3.21
N PHE A 107 20.43 19.01 2.76
CA PHE A 107 19.73 18.10 3.64
C PHE A 107 19.79 16.66 3.14
N GLU A 108 19.67 15.74 4.09
CA GLU A 108 19.65 14.30 3.82
C GLU A 108 18.94 13.61 4.98
N PHE A 109 17.94 12.80 4.62
CA PHE A 109 17.26 11.84 5.49
C PHE A 109 17.53 10.45 4.93
N THR A 110 18.29 9.63 5.66
CA THR A 110 18.61 8.25 5.25
C THR A 110 17.60 7.26 5.82
N HIS A 111 17.41 6.11 5.17
CA HIS A 111 16.56 5.02 5.68
C HIS A 111 15.14 5.48 6.04
N VAL A 112 14.54 6.32 5.20
CA VAL A 112 13.25 6.94 5.49
C VAL A 112 12.14 5.90 5.33
N GLU A 113 11.44 5.61 6.41
CA GLU A 113 10.26 4.73 6.42
C GLU A 113 9.10 5.37 5.67
N LYS A 114 8.55 4.64 4.70
CA LYS A 114 7.40 5.03 3.87
C LYS A 114 6.47 3.82 3.73
N PRO A 115 5.86 3.36 4.84
CA PRO A 115 5.20 2.06 4.91
C PRO A 115 3.95 1.94 4.03
N TYR A 116 3.38 3.06 3.59
CA TYR A 116 2.10 3.11 2.87
C TYR A 116 2.23 3.79 1.51
N GLU A 117 1.52 3.28 0.51
CA GLU A 117 1.41 3.91 -0.81
C GLU A 117 0.56 5.19 -0.74
N SER A 118 0.98 6.23 -1.46
CA SER A 118 0.24 7.49 -1.58
C SER A 118 -1.17 7.24 -2.13
N TYR A 119 -2.16 7.91 -1.55
CA TYR A 119 -3.55 7.72 -1.91
C TYR A 119 -4.33 9.04 -1.83
N THR A 120 -5.15 9.30 -2.85
CA THR A 120 -6.11 10.41 -2.84
C THR A 120 -7.47 9.83 -3.14
N GLY A 121 -8.29 9.76 -2.10
CA GLY A 121 -9.61 9.16 -2.11
C GLY A 121 -10.74 10.17 -2.03
N GLN A 122 -11.93 9.67 -1.70
CA GLN A 122 -13.13 10.49 -1.59
C GLN A 122 -13.23 11.16 -0.22
N ASN A 123 -12.87 10.45 0.85
CA ASN A 123 -12.95 10.91 2.24
C ASN A 123 -11.59 10.94 2.96
N VAL A 124 -10.52 10.50 2.30
CA VAL A 124 -9.17 10.40 2.89
C VAL A 124 -8.08 10.69 1.87
N ARG A 125 -7.00 11.31 2.35
CA ARG A 125 -5.76 11.51 1.60
C ARG A 125 -4.58 11.03 2.44
N LEU A 126 -3.73 10.20 1.84
CA LEU A 126 -2.42 9.81 2.37
C LEU A 126 -1.34 10.41 1.47
N ARG A 127 -0.52 11.31 2.01
CA ARG A 127 0.52 12.02 1.27
C ARG A 127 1.83 12.07 2.04
N TYR A 128 2.92 12.28 1.31
CA TYR A 128 4.26 12.51 1.83
C TYR A 128 4.77 13.87 1.35
N VAL A 129 5.34 14.65 2.26
CA VAL A 129 5.67 16.05 2.02
C VAL A 129 7.06 16.38 2.56
N LEU A 130 7.85 17.10 1.75
CA LEU A 130 8.99 17.87 2.22
C LEU A 130 8.53 19.30 2.50
N ARG A 131 8.72 19.80 3.73
CA ARG A 131 8.37 21.18 4.11
C ARG A 131 9.58 21.93 4.63
N ALA A 132 10.01 22.93 3.88
CA ALA A 132 11.04 23.86 4.31
C ALA A 132 10.39 25.06 4.99
N THR A 133 10.91 25.45 6.16
CA THR A 133 10.35 26.51 7.00
C THR A 133 11.46 27.46 7.41
N VAL A 134 11.30 28.75 7.09
CA VAL A 134 12.08 29.85 7.67
C VAL A 134 11.24 30.47 8.78
N GLY A 135 11.60 30.18 10.03
CA GLY A 135 10.86 30.65 11.20
C GLY A 135 10.99 32.17 11.36
N ARG A 136 9.89 32.88 11.61
CA ARG A 136 9.90 34.34 11.81
C ARG A 136 9.08 34.72 13.02
N ARG A 137 9.27 35.95 13.50
CA ARG A 137 8.52 36.46 14.66
C ARG A 137 7.00 36.58 14.40
N LEU A 138 6.59 36.91 13.18
CA LEU A 138 5.18 37.17 12.85
C LEU A 138 4.54 36.00 12.10
N SER A 139 5.11 35.63 10.95
CA SER A 139 4.62 34.54 10.10
C SER A 139 5.78 33.84 9.43
N ASP A 140 5.83 32.53 9.59
CA ASP A 140 6.82 31.68 8.97
C ASP A 140 6.67 31.71 7.44
N ILE A 141 7.80 31.58 6.74
CA ILE A 141 7.80 31.37 5.30
C ILE A 141 7.96 29.87 5.09
N THR A 142 6.99 29.24 4.45
CA THR A 142 6.99 27.80 4.20
C THR A 142 6.93 27.48 2.72
N LYS A 143 7.55 26.37 2.33
CA LYS A 143 7.41 25.77 1.01
C LYS A 143 7.25 24.27 1.17
N GLU A 144 6.23 23.73 0.53
CA GLU A 144 5.99 22.29 0.46
C GLU A 144 6.35 21.73 -0.91
N LEU A 145 6.86 20.50 -0.91
CA LEU A 145 7.07 19.68 -2.09
C LEU A 145 6.45 18.31 -1.81
N ASP A 146 5.34 18.01 -2.49
CA ASP A 146 4.72 16.68 -2.47
C ASP A 146 5.58 15.65 -3.21
N VAL A 147 5.66 14.45 -2.62
CA VAL A 147 6.25 13.28 -3.27
C VAL A 147 5.25 12.12 -3.23
N VAL A 148 5.37 11.22 -4.20
CA VAL A 148 4.52 10.03 -4.30
C VAL A 148 5.32 8.82 -3.89
N VAL A 149 4.71 7.96 -3.07
CA VAL A 149 5.28 6.68 -2.64
C VAL A 149 4.47 5.57 -3.26
N HIS A 150 5.15 4.58 -3.85
CA HIS A 150 4.54 3.31 -4.25
C HIS A 150 5.01 2.16 -3.36
N THR A 151 4.10 1.24 -3.05
CA THR A 151 4.42 -0.01 -2.35
C THR A 151 4.44 -1.12 -3.37
N LEU A 152 5.61 -1.73 -3.57
CA LEU A 152 5.74 -2.87 -4.47
C LEU A 152 5.41 -4.16 -3.73
N SER A 153 4.78 -5.09 -4.43
CA SER A 153 4.61 -6.47 -3.95
C SER A 153 5.16 -7.45 -4.97
N SER A 154 5.64 -8.59 -4.49
CA SER A 154 5.95 -9.76 -5.32
C SER A 154 4.69 -10.54 -5.63
N TYR A 155 4.79 -11.51 -6.55
CA TYR A 155 3.69 -12.42 -6.81
C TYR A 155 3.27 -13.11 -5.51
N PRO A 156 1.96 -13.15 -5.21
CA PRO A 156 1.47 -13.90 -4.07
C PRO A 156 1.75 -15.39 -4.26
N GLU A 157 2.24 -16.05 -3.22
CA GLU A 157 2.62 -17.48 -3.23
C GLU A 157 1.43 -18.40 -3.58
N ILE A 158 0.22 -17.99 -3.19
CA ILE A 158 -1.02 -18.70 -3.48
C ILE A 158 -1.97 -17.78 -4.25
N ASN A 159 -2.38 -18.24 -5.44
CA ASN A 159 -3.33 -17.56 -6.29
C ASN A 159 -4.22 -18.59 -7.01
N SER A 160 -5.29 -19.01 -6.34
CA SER A 160 -6.26 -19.96 -6.88
C SER A 160 -7.30 -19.27 -7.77
N SER A 161 -7.94 -20.05 -8.65
CA SER A 161 -9.19 -19.62 -9.28
C SER A 161 -10.27 -19.43 -8.21
N ILE A 162 -11.23 -18.58 -8.53
CA ILE A 162 -12.42 -18.36 -7.72
C ILE A 162 -13.63 -18.66 -8.57
N LYS A 163 -14.61 -19.34 -7.96
CA LYS A 163 -15.94 -19.55 -8.51
C LYS A 163 -16.96 -18.73 -7.71
N MET A 164 -17.69 -17.87 -8.39
CA MET A 164 -18.77 -17.06 -7.84
C MET A 164 -20.09 -17.52 -8.46
N GLU A 165 -21.08 -17.83 -7.63
CA GLU A 165 -22.37 -18.37 -8.09
C GLU A 165 -23.51 -17.41 -7.74
N VAL A 166 -24.39 -17.18 -8.71
CA VAL A 166 -25.68 -16.51 -8.52
C VAL A 166 -26.76 -17.57 -8.75
N GLY A 167 -27.46 -17.91 -7.67
CA GLY A 167 -28.46 -18.97 -7.65
C GLY A 167 -29.78 -18.49 -7.06
N ILE A 168 -30.88 -18.81 -7.74
CA ILE A 168 -32.23 -18.80 -7.22
C ILE A 168 -32.75 -20.21 -7.42
N GLU A 169 -33.20 -20.83 -6.33
CA GLU A 169 -33.72 -22.19 -6.34
C GLU A 169 -34.74 -22.39 -7.47
N ASP A 170 -34.57 -23.48 -8.23
CA ASP A 170 -35.39 -23.87 -9.38
C ASP A 170 -35.55 -22.85 -10.52
N CYS A 171 -34.91 -21.68 -10.47
CA CYS A 171 -35.15 -20.60 -11.41
C CYS A 171 -33.91 -20.16 -12.18
N LEU A 172 -32.78 -19.98 -11.49
CA LEU A 172 -31.57 -19.42 -12.07
C LEU A 172 -30.35 -20.02 -11.37
N HIS A 173 -29.37 -20.47 -12.13
CA HIS A 173 -28.08 -20.85 -11.60
C HIS A 173 -27.00 -20.52 -12.63
N ILE A 174 -26.19 -19.51 -12.30
CA ILE A 174 -25.10 -19.01 -13.13
C ILE A 174 -23.81 -19.05 -12.32
N GLU A 175 -22.77 -19.57 -12.95
CA GLU A 175 -21.44 -19.68 -12.37
C GLU A 175 -20.49 -18.75 -13.13
N PHE A 176 -19.79 -17.89 -12.41
CA PHE A 176 -18.68 -17.12 -12.94
C PHE A 176 -17.38 -17.58 -12.30
N GLU A 177 -16.54 -18.23 -13.08
CA GLU A 177 -15.20 -18.64 -12.68
C GLU A 177 -14.16 -17.69 -13.26
N TYR A 178 -13.17 -17.30 -12.46
CA TYR A 178 -12.03 -16.51 -12.92
C TYR A 178 -10.71 -16.98 -12.33
N ASN A 179 -9.62 -16.71 -13.06
CA ASN A 179 -8.36 -17.44 -12.94
C ASN A 179 -7.53 -17.14 -11.67
N LYS A 180 -7.75 -16.01 -11.00
CA LYS A 180 -6.95 -15.57 -9.85
C LYS A 180 -7.80 -14.82 -8.82
N SER A 181 -7.41 -14.88 -7.55
CA SER A 181 -7.95 -14.01 -6.49
C SER A 181 -7.20 -12.69 -6.35
N LYS A 182 -5.97 -12.63 -6.90
CA LYS A 182 -5.05 -11.50 -6.76
C LYS A 182 -4.48 -11.11 -8.11
N TYR A 183 -4.56 -9.83 -8.47
CA TYR A 183 -4.16 -9.30 -9.77
C TYR A 183 -3.23 -8.10 -9.61
N HIS A 184 -2.21 -8.00 -10.46
CA HIS A 184 -1.47 -6.75 -10.51
C HIS A 184 -2.27 -5.67 -11.26
N LEU A 185 -1.97 -4.38 -11.03
CA LEU A 185 -2.73 -3.24 -11.61
C LEU A 185 -2.81 -3.19 -13.15
N LYS A 186 -2.02 -4.02 -13.84
CA LYS A 186 -1.98 -4.13 -15.32
C LYS A 186 -2.28 -5.54 -15.81
N ASP A 187 -2.82 -6.40 -14.95
CA ASP A 187 -3.11 -7.80 -15.27
C ASP A 187 -4.41 -7.89 -16.10
N VAL A 188 -4.76 -9.11 -16.48
CA VAL A 188 -6.02 -9.42 -17.16
C VAL A 188 -6.78 -10.43 -16.31
N ILE A 189 -8.02 -10.09 -15.98
CA ILE A 189 -8.96 -11.03 -15.37
C ILE A 189 -9.49 -11.92 -16.48
N VAL A 190 -9.14 -13.21 -16.43
CA VAL A 190 -9.57 -14.20 -17.41
C VAL A 190 -10.56 -15.12 -16.71
N GLY A 191 -11.78 -15.19 -17.24
CA GLY A 191 -12.83 -16.00 -16.65
C GLY A 191 -13.81 -16.55 -17.67
N LYS A 192 -14.82 -17.22 -17.16
CA LYS A 192 -15.87 -17.86 -17.94
C LYS A 192 -17.16 -17.82 -17.14
N ILE A 193 -18.23 -17.38 -17.78
CA ILE A 193 -19.60 -17.49 -17.26
C ILE A 193 -20.21 -18.76 -17.83
N TYR A 194 -20.86 -19.55 -16.98
CA TYR A 194 -21.55 -20.79 -17.34
C TYR A 194 -23.00 -20.77 -16.85
N PHE A 195 -23.92 -21.05 -17.76
CA PHE A 195 -25.36 -21.04 -17.50
C PHE A 195 -25.85 -22.44 -17.14
N VAL A 196 -25.89 -22.77 -15.85
CA VAL A 196 -26.30 -24.11 -15.36
C VAL A 196 -27.81 -24.29 -15.46
N LEU A 197 -28.57 -23.27 -15.06
CA LEU A 197 -30.03 -23.25 -15.11
C LEU A 197 -30.51 -21.84 -15.45
N VAL A 198 -31.36 -21.71 -16.46
CA VAL A 198 -31.96 -20.44 -16.86
C VAL A 198 -33.44 -20.69 -17.15
N ARG A 199 -34.31 -20.46 -16.16
CA ARG A 199 -35.79 -20.45 -16.33
C ARG A 199 -36.37 -19.04 -16.31
N ILE A 200 -35.61 -18.06 -15.83
CA ILE A 200 -35.96 -16.64 -15.88
C ILE A 200 -35.31 -16.02 -17.12
N LYS A 201 -36.05 -15.17 -17.83
CA LYS A 201 -35.53 -14.42 -18.97
C LYS A 201 -34.67 -13.25 -18.49
N ILE A 202 -33.39 -13.31 -18.83
CA ILE A 202 -32.41 -12.27 -18.50
C ILE A 202 -32.50 -11.19 -19.59
N ARG A 203 -32.56 -9.93 -19.16
CA ARG A 203 -32.53 -8.77 -20.05
C ARG A 203 -31.12 -8.23 -20.18
N HIS A 204 -30.41 -8.06 -19.07
CA HIS A 204 -29.08 -7.46 -19.02
C HIS A 204 -28.15 -8.22 -18.08
N MET A 205 -26.89 -8.35 -18.46
CA MET A 205 -25.85 -8.90 -17.59
C MET A 205 -24.54 -8.11 -17.74
N GLU A 206 -23.94 -7.73 -16.61
CA GLU A 206 -22.67 -7.01 -16.54
C GLU A 206 -21.77 -7.50 -15.40
N ILE A 207 -20.46 -7.28 -15.54
CA ILE A 207 -19.50 -7.39 -14.45
C ILE A 207 -18.93 -6.00 -14.17
N ASP A 208 -19.07 -5.56 -12.92
CA ASP A 208 -18.47 -4.32 -12.46
C ASP A 208 -17.18 -4.57 -11.69
N ILE A 209 -16.24 -3.63 -11.79
CA ILE A 209 -15.16 -3.47 -10.81
C ILE A 209 -15.58 -2.36 -9.86
N ILE A 210 -15.85 -2.71 -8.60
CA ILE A 210 -16.25 -1.77 -7.57
C ILE A 210 -15.08 -1.53 -6.62
N LYS A 211 -14.71 -0.27 -6.45
CA LYS A 211 -13.79 0.18 -5.41
C LYS A 211 -14.62 0.62 -4.21
N ARG A 212 -14.32 0.07 -3.02
CA ARG A 212 -14.90 0.48 -1.75
C ARG A 212 -13.83 1.12 -0.89
N GLU A 213 -14.02 2.39 -0.58
CA GLU A 213 -13.24 3.12 0.42
C GLU A 213 -14.02 3.15 1.73
N SER A 214 -13.40 2.66 2.80
CA SER A 214 -13.93 2.76 4.16
C SER A 214 -13.00 3.63 4.97
N THR A 215 -13.52 4.68 5.59
CA THR A 215 -12.73 5.69 6.30
C THR A 215 -13.31 5.93 7.70
N GLY A 216 -12.45 6.08 8.70
CA GLY A 216 -12.84 6.36 10.08
C GLY A 216 -12.56 5.22 11.04
N SER A 217 -12.85 5.45 12.32
CA SER A 217 -12.56 4.53 13.41
C SER A 217 -13.64 4.56 14.48
N GLY A 218 -13.98 3.40 15.04
CA GLY A 218 -14.99 3.29 16.09
C GLY A 218 -16.42 3.52 15.55
N PRO A 219 -17.25 4.36 16.18
CA PRO A 219 -18.66 4.52 15.79
C PRO A 219 -18.87 5.32 14.49
N ASN A 220 -17.86 6.07 14.02
CA ASN A 220 -17.95 6.93 12.85
C ASN A 220 -17.16 6.34 11.68
N VAL A 221 -17.72 5.32 11.03
CA VAL A 221 -17.17 4.71 9.81
C VAL A 221 -18.00 5.17 8.61
N TYR A 222 -17.31 5.73 7.63
CA TYR A 222 -17.88 6.19 6.36
C TYR A 222 -17.50 5.20 5.26
N HIS A 223 -18.43 4.92 4.34
CA HIS A 223 -18.23 4.00 3.24
C HIS A 223 -18.57 4.69 1.92
N GLU A 224 -17.62 4.70 0.99
CA GLU A 224 -17.80 5.17 -0.37
C GLU A 224 -17.62 4.01 -1.33
N ASN A 225 -18.56 3.87 -2.26
CA ASN A 225 -18.48 2.88 -3.34
C ASN A 225 -18.38 3.62 -4.67
N GLU A 226 -17.34 3.30 -5.44
CA GLU A 226 -17.10 3.84 -6.77
C GLU A 226 -17.11 2.67 -7.76
N THR A 227 -17.93 2.78 -8.81
CA THR A 227 -17.89 1.80 -9.92
C THR A 227 -16.81 2.24 -10.90
N ILE A 228 -15.68 1.54 -10.88
CA ILE A 228 -14.48 1.87 -11.69
C ILE A 228 -14.67 1.45 -13.14
N ALA A 229 -15.29 0.29 -13.35
CA ALA A 229 -15.53 -0.29 -14.65
C ALA A 229 -16.88 -0.98 -14.67
N LYS A 230 -17.55 -0.91 -15.81
CA LYS A 230 -18.73 -1.72 -16.14
C LYS A 230 -18.43 -2.47 -17.43
N TYR A 231 -18.50 -3.79 -17.38
CA TYR A 231 -18.31 -4.64 -18.53
C TYR A 231 -19.64 -5.33 -18.85
N GLU A 232 -20.35 -4.76 -19.82
CA GLU A 232 -21.59 -5.33 -20.34
C GLU A 232 -21.26 -6.60 -21.13
N ILE A 233 -21.93 -7.70 -20.78
CA ILE A 233 -21.62 -9.02 -21.33
C ILE A 233 -22.62 -9.42 -22.40
N MET A 234 -23.90 -9.22 -22.11
CA MET A 234 -24.99 -9.74 -22.94
C MET A 234 -26.26 -8.92 -22.76
N ASP A 235 -26.94 -8.73 -23.89
CA ASP A 235 -28.34 -8.35 -24.00
C ASP A 235 -29.08 -9.54 -24.64
N GLY A 236 -30.00 -10.17 -23.92
CA GLY A 236 -30.76 -11.33 -24.39
C GLY A 236 -30.78 -12.56 -23.47
N ALA A 237 -31.53 -13.58 -23.88
CA ALA A 237 -31.83 -14.77 -23.07
C ALA A 237 -30.86 -15.94 -23.37
N PRO A 238 -29.84 -16.19 -22.52
CA PRO A 238 -28.93 -17.31 -22.68
C PRO A 238 -29.66 -18.64 -22.45
N VAL A 239 -29.16 -19.73 -23.05
CA VAL A 239 -29.70 -21.07 -22.82
C VAL A 239 -28.82 -21.90 -21.90
N ARG A 240 -29.43 -22.91 -21.27
CA ARG A 240 -28.74 -23.86 -20.41
C ARG A 240 -27.58 -24.52 -21.15
N GLY A 241 -26.41 -24.53 -20.52
CA GLY A 241 -25.17 -25.13 -21.05
C GLY A 241 -24.32 -24.16 -21.86
N GLU A 242 -24.79 -22.95 -22.14
CA GLU A 242 -23.97 -21.93 -22.80
C GLU A 242 -22.85 -21.43 -21.88
N SER A 243 -21.81 -20.90 -22.52
CA SER A 243 -20.73 -20.26 -21.80
C SER A 243 -20.13 -19.09 -22.54
N ILE A 244 -19.79 -18.04 -21.79
CA ILE A 244 -19.22 -16.81 -22.32
C ILE A 244 -17.82 -16.63 -21.73
N PRO A 245 -16.76 -16.57 -22.55
CA PRO A 245 -15.42 -16.26 -22.07
C PRO A 245 -15.30 -14.76 -21.74
N ILE A 246 -14.64 -14.45 -20.63
CA ILE A 246 -14.44 -13.08 -20.12
C ILE A 246 -12.95 -12.75 -20.11
N ARG A 247 -12.59 -11.56 -20.61
CA ARG A 247 -11.24 -10.98 -20.53
C ARG A 247 -11.32 -9.50 -20.20
N LEU A 248 -11.07 -9.15 -18.93
CA LEU A 248 -11.08 -7.75 -18.46
C LEU A 248 -9.65 -7.26 -18.28
N PHE A 249 -9.25 -6.26 -19.07
CA PHE A 249 -7.91 -5.67 -19.02
C PHE A 249 -7.84 -4.57 -17.96
N LEU A 250 -7.08 -4.78 -16.88
CA LEU A 250 -7.01 -3.83 -15.77
C LEU A 250 -6.21 -2.56 -16.10
N ALA A 251 -5.29 -2.64 -17.06
CA ALA A 251 -4.39 -1.55 -17.41
C ALA A 251 -5.10 -0.28 -17.94
N GLY A 252 -6.35 -0.40 -18.39
CA GLY A 252 -7.15 0.72 -18.89
C GLY A 252 -7.89 1.51 -17.80
N TYR A 253 -7.84 1.05 -16.54
CA TYR A 253 -8.57 1.66 -15.43
C TYR A 253 -7.64 2.33 -14.42
N GLU A 254 -8.14 3.36 -13.76
CA GLU A 254 -7.44 4.06 -12.68
C GLU A 254 -7.54 3.26 -11.38
N LEU A 255 -6.62 2.31 -11.21
CA LEU A 255 -6.58 1.40 -10.07
C LEU A 255 -5.42 1.71 -9.13
N THR A 256 -5.67 1.54 -7.84
CA THR A 256 -4.66 1.49 -6.79
C THR A 256 -4.53 0.06 -6.26
N PRO A 257 -3.45 -0.28 -5.54
CA PRO A 257 -3.42 -1.50 -4.75
C PRO A 257 -4.56 -1.53 -3.74
N THR A 258 -4.96 -2.73 -3.34
CA THR A 258 -5.80 -2.95 -2.16
C THR A 258 -5.01 -2.48 -0.94
N MET A 259 -5.60 -1.56 -0.17
CA MET A 259 -5.00 -0.96 1.01
C MET A 259 -5.82 -1.41 2.21
N LYS A 260 -5.26 -2.27 3.08
CA LYS A 260 -6.01 -2.83 4.21
C LYS A 260 -5.56 -2.21 5.53
N ASP A 261 -6.53 -1.67 6.26
CA ASP A 261 -6.41 -1.15 7.63
C ASP A 261 -5.23 -0.19 7.80
N ILE A 262 -5.04 0.72 6.84
CA ILE A 262 -3.91 1.65 6.77
C ILE A 262 -3.91 2.54 8.00
N ASN A 263 -2.92 2.32 8.86
CA ASN A 263 -2.80 2.93 10.18
C ASN A 263 -4.10 2.89 11.01
N LYS A 264 -4.97 1.87 10.78
CA LYS A 264 -6.32 1.76 11.35
C LYS A 264 -7.23 2.97 11.08
N LYS A 265 -6.99 3.72 9.99
CA LYS A 265 -7.74 4.92 9.60
C LYS A 265 -8.63 4.71 8.38
N PHE A 266 -8.15 3.97 7.40
CA PHE A 266 -8.94 3.69 6.20
C PHE A 266 -8.54 2.37 5.52
N THR A 267 -9.43 1.90 4.65
CA THR A 267 -9.27 0.69 3.85
C THR A 267 -9.81 0.94 2.44
N VAL A 268 -9.09 0.51 1.42
CA VAL A 268 -9.50 0.53 0.01
C VAL A 268 -9.51 -0.91 -0.51
N ARG A 269 -10.69 -1.42 -0.88
CA ARG A 269 -10.89 -2.80 -1.37
C ARG A 269 -11.55 -2.79 -2.75
N TYR A 270 -11.29 -3.82 -3.53
CA TYR A 270 -11.82 -3.98 -4.88
C TYR A 270 -12.66 -5.25 -4.96
N TYR A 271 -13.78 -5.18 -5.67
CA TYR A 271 -14.72 -6.27 -5.82
C TYR A 271 -15.06 -6.46 -7.29
N LEU A 272 -15.15 -7.72 -7.71
CA LEU A 272 -15.92 -8.07 -8.89
C LEU A 272 -17.37 -8.22 -8.49
N ASN A 273 -18.26 -7.51 -9.16
CA ASN A 273 -19.69 -7.55 -8.91
C ASN A 273 -20.39 -8.04 -10.18
N LEU A 274 -20.89 -9.27 -10.15
CA LEU A 274 -21.71 -9.81 -11.23
C LEU A 274 -23.14 -9.32 -11.02
N VAL A 275 -23.70 -8.62 -12.01
CA VAL A 275 -25.05 -8.04 -11.98
C VAL A 275 -25.88 -8.64 -13.10
N LEU A 276 -27.10 -9.03 -12.75
CA LEU A 276 -28.11 -9.51 -13.69
C LEU A 276 -29.42 -8.76 -13.48
N ILE A 277 -30.08 -8.43 -14.58
CA ILE A 277 -31.40 -7.80 -14.60
C ILE A 277 -32.29 -8.63 -15.50
N ASP A 278 -33.47 -9.02 -15.00
CA ASP A 278 -34.45 -9.76 -15.79
C ASP A 278 -35.44 -8.84 -16.52
N GLU A 279 -36.37 -9.43 -17.28
CA GLU A 279 -37.43 -8.70 -17.99
C GLU A 279 -38.41 -7.95 -17.05
N GLU A 280 -38.45 -8.31 -15.77
CA GLU A 280 -39.33 -7.72 -14.75
C GLU A 280 -38.60 -6.64 -13.92
N ASP A 281 -37.43 -6.18 -14.38
CA ASP A 281 -36.57 -5.20 -13.69
C ASP A 281 -36.04 -5.67 -12.32
N ARG A 282 -36.11 -6.97 -12.00
CA ARG A 282 -35.51 -7.52 -10.78
C ARG A 282 -34.00 -7.62 -10.95
N ARG A 283 -33.29 -7.19 -9.90
CA ARG A 283 -31.83 -7.15 -9.87
C ARG A 283 -31.26 -8.26 -9.00
N TYR A 284 -30.36 -9.05 -9.56
CA TYR A 284 -29.59 -10.06 -8.86
C TYR A 284 -28.12 -9.69 -8.93
N PHE A 285 -27.42 -9.76 -7.80
CA PHE A 285 -26.01 -9.44 -7.78
C PHE A 285 -25.25 -10.31 -6.79
N LYS A 286 -24.00 -10.60 -7.13
CA LYS A 286 -23.04 -11.24 -6.24
C LYS A 286 -21.70 -10.54 -6.39
N GLN A 287 -21.13 -10.18 -5.25
CA GLN A 287 -19.82 -9.52 -5.17
C GLN A 287 -18.81 -10.47 -4.53
N GLN A 288 -17.59 -10.45 -5.05
CA GLN A 288 -16.45 -11.16 -4.49
C GLN A 288 -15.22 -10.26 -4.52
N GLU A 289 -14.50 -10.20 -3.40
CA GLU A 289 -13.29 -9.39 -3.31
C GLU A 289 -12.18 -9.93 -4.20
N ILE A 290 -11.49 -9.02 -4.88
CA ILE A 290 -10.21 -9.26 -5.53
C ILE A 290 -9.13 -8.38 -4.88
N ILE A 291 -7.91 -8.92 -4.76
CA ILE A 291 -6.80 -8.16 -4.20
C ILE A 291 -5.98 -7.59 -5.36
N LEU A 292 -5.89 -6.26 -5.43
CA LEU A 292 -5.04 -5.57 -6.38
C LEU A 292 -3.68 -5.27 -5.76
N TRP A 293 -2.60 -5.46 -6.52
CA TRP A 293 -1.24 -5.19 -6.05
C TRP A 293 -0.37 -4.54 -7.12
N ARG A 294 0.66 -3.81 -6.71
CA ARG A 294 1.58 -3.16 -7.64
C ARG A 294 2.79 -4.05 -7.89
N LYS A 295 2.91 -4.54 -9.12
CA LYS A 295 4.09 -5.29 -9.57
C LYS A 295 5.28 -4.35 -9.75
N GLY A 296 6.43 -4.72 -9.17
CA GLY A 296 7.69 -4.02 -9.41
C GLY A 296 8.15 -4.16 -10.86
N ASP A 297 8.77 -3.11 -11.39
CA ASP A 297 9.48 -3.20 -12.67
C ASP A 297 10.62 -4.22 -12.52
N VAL A 298 10.73 -5.19 -13.43
CA VAL A 298 11.74 -6.28 -13.40
C VAL A 298 13.19 -5.77 -13.55
N ALA A 299 13.41 -4.45 -13.56
CA ALA A 299 14.71 -3.80 -13.69
C ALA A 299 15.41 -3.50 -12.35
N ARG A 300 15.29 -4.36 -11.34
CA ARG A 300 16.25 -4.41 -10.22
C ARG A 300 17.07 -5.69 -10.32
N LYS A 301 18.09 -5.68 -11.19
CA LYS A 301 19.29 -6.50 -10.96
C LYS A 301 20.08 -5.81 -9.82
N SER A 302 20.38 -6.58 -8.76
CA SER A 302 21.07 -6.23 -7.50
C SER A 302 20.26 -5.31 -6.55
N MET A 303 20.01 -5.63 -5.27
CA MET A 303 20.81 -6.35 -4.27
C MET A 303 20.05 -7.48 -3.55
N PRO A 304 20.71 -8.61 -3.21
CA PRO A 304 20.21 -9.55 -2.22
C PRO A 304 20.83 -9.22 -0.84
N HIS A 305 20.06 -8.59 0.04
CA HIS A 305 20.41 -8.61 1.47
C HIS A 305 19.15 -8.56 2.31
N GLN A 306 18.63 -9.74 2.65
CA GLN A 306 17.88 -10.07 3.89
C GLN A 306 17.03 -11.36 3.79
N ALA A 307 17.04 -12.09 2.66
CA ALA A 307 16.38 -13.41 2.57
C ALA A 307 17.34 -14.61 2.79
N ALA A 308 18.66 -14.40 2.89
CA ALA A 308 19.63 -15.50 2.99
C ALA A 308 20.07 -15.85 4.43
N VAL A 309 19.69 -15.06 5.44
CA VAL A 309 20.09 -15.31 6.84
C VAL A 309 19.06 -16.15 7.62
N ALA A 310 17.83 -16.27 7.10
CA ALA A 310 16.77 -17.07 7.74
C ALA A 310 16.79 -18.55 7.32
N SER A 311 17.43 -18.91 6.19
CA SER A 311 17.51 -20.29 5.70
C SER A 311 18.76 -21.06 6.15
N GLN A 312 19.75 -20.39 6.75
CA GLN A 312 20.96 -21.06 7.29
C GLN A 312 20.86 -21.43 8.78
N ARG A 313 19.79 -21.03 9.49
CA ARG A 313 19.62 -21.38 10.93
C ARG A 313 18.75 -22.61 11.21
N PHE A 314 18.18 -23.24 10.17
CA PHE A 314 17.35 -24.44 10.32
C PHE A 314 17.87 -25.67 9.56
N GLY A 315 19.04 -25.57 8.91
CA GLY A 315 19.64 -26.67 8.13
C GLY A 315 20.68 -27.51 8.87
N ASP A 316 21.29 -27.01 9.95
CA ASP A 316 22.47 -27.63 10.59
C ASP A 316 22.16 -28.46 11.86
N ALA A 317 20.90 -28.79 12.12
CA ALA A 317 20.51 -29.55 13.32
C ALA A 317 20.04 -31.00 13.03
N ARG A 318 20.36 -31.57 11.85
CA ARG A 318 19.92 -32.93 11.47
C ARG A 318 20.96 -33.82 10.78
N GLN A 319 22.26 -33.55 10.95
CA GLN A 319 23.31 -34.45 10.48
C GLN A 319 24.48 -34.49 11.46
N SER A 320 24.30 -35.13 12.61
CA SER A 320 25.42 -35.60 13.44
C SER A 320 24.93 -36.56 14.53
N GLU A 321 24.24 -37.64 14.16
CA GLU A 321 23.96 -38.76 15.07
C GLU A 321 23.77 -40.04 14.25
N GLU A 322 24.83 -40.47 13.56
CA GLU A 322 25.01 -41.88 13.16
C GLU A 322 26.42 -42.07 12.58
N ALA A 323 27.36 -42.41 13.49
CA ALA A 323 28.51 -43.28 13.25
C ALA A 323 29.56 -42.99 14.32
N GLN A 324 29.70 -43.89 15.29
CA GLN A 324 31.00 -44.49 15.69
C GLN A 324 30.82 -45.35 16.95
N HIS A 325 30.87 -46.66 16.76
CA HIS A 325 31.33 -47.60 17.77
C HIS A 325 32.85 -47.41 17.97
N PRO A 326 33.35 -47.59 19.19
CA PRO A 326 34.49 -48.47 19.36
C PRO A 326 34.28 -49.51 20.47
N GLU A 327 34.81 -50.70 20.22
CA GLU A 327 35.07 -51.75 21.19
C GLU A 327 36.24 -51.33 22.10
N ASP A 328 36.15 -51.64 23.41
CA ASP A 328 37.32 -52.06 24.19
C ASP A 328 36.88 -52.91 25.40
N GLN A 329 37.61 -54.01 25.65
CA GLN A 329 37.45 -54.96 26.76
C GLN A 329 38.33 -54.54 27.98
N PRO A 330 38.58 -55.39 29.00
CA PRO A 330 37.96 -55.31 30.32
C PRO A 330 38.98 -55.12 31.47
N GLU A 331 38.49 -55.12 32.71
CA GLU A 331 39.12 -55.44 34.02
C GLU A 331 38.65 -54.45 35.11
N ASP A 332 38.49 -54.76 36.39
CA ASP A 332 38.21 -55.98 37.15
C ASP A 332 37.99 -55.52 38.62
N THR A 333 37.29 -56.33 39.42
CA THR A 333 37.40 -56.45 40.91
C THR A 333 36.76 -55.41 41.91
N PRO A 334 36.47 -55.79 43.18
CA PRO A 334 35.08 -56.08 43.63
C PRO A 334 34.70 -55.56 45.06
N THR A 335 33.45 -55.81 45.50
CA THR A 335 33.03 -55.95 46.94
C THR A 335 31.58 -56.48 47.00
N HIS A 336 31.31 -57.74 47.41
CA HIS A 336 30.85 -58.23 48.74
C HIS A 336 29.66 -57.46 49.39
N LEU A 337 28.60 -58.05 49.99
CA LEU A 337 28.06 -59.41 50.19
C LEU A 337 26.71 -59.26 50.98
N GLY A 338 25.74 -60.17 50.78
CA GLY A 338 24.65 -60.53 51.74
C GLY A 338 23.27 -59.88 51.52
N ALA A 339 22.29 -60.55 50.87
CA ALA A 339 21.29 -61.51 51.40
C ALA A 339 20.26 -60.85 52.36
N VAL A 340 18.93 -60.90 52.17
CA VAL A 340 18.01 -62.04 52.45
C VAL A 340 16.52 -61.63 52.20
N GLN A 341 15.70 -62.61 51.73
CA GLN A 341 14.21 -62.87 51.80
C GLN A 341 13.17 -61.79 51.41
N LYS A 342 12.19 -62.05 50.51
CA LYS A 342 11.00 -62.97 50.50
C LYS A 342 9.80 -62.50 51.35
N ASN A 343 8.66 -62.22 50.69
CA ASN A 343 7.26 -62.65 50.96
C ASN A 343 6.26 -61.56 50.49
N ASP A 344 5.40 -61.86 49.51
CA ASP A 344 4.04 -62.44 49.56
C ASP A 344 2.93 -61.37 49.62
N GLY A 345 1.92 -61.57 48.75
CA GLY A 345 0.50 -61.36 49.11
C GLY A 345 -0.20 -60.12 48.57
N THR A 346 -1.14 -60.34 47.62
CA THR A 346 -2.56 -59.91 47.58
C THR A 346 -2.97 -58.67 48.40
N GLU A 347 -3.75 -57.72 47.90
CA GLU A 347 -4.98 -57.76 47.05
C GLU A 347 -5.01 -56.65 45.98
#